data_AF-A0A352LY28-F1
#
_entry.id   AF-A0A352LY28-F1
#
_cell.length_a   1.000
_cell.length_b   1.000
_cell.length_c   1.000
_cell.angle_alpha   90.00
_cell.angle_beta   90.00
_cell.angle_gamma   90.00
#
_symmetry.space_group_name_H-M   'P 1'
#
loop_
_entity.id
_entity.type
_entity.pdbx_description
1 polymer ?
#
loop_
_entity_poly.entity_id
_entity_poly.type
_entity_poly.pdbx_seq_one_letter_code
_entity_poly.pdbx_strand_id
1 'polypeptide(L)'
;MNKRLILISFSLLLLLFTITHRGSLAGTARAVGDLTVDWGVPEGQPIFIVSNLAPGQTETRTVTVDNGSSTSRPLGMRGIKTSDPGNLSSVLILNIKENGVLIHTLLLSQFFANTLNPDTGLPFSTLAPGTSAVYEFAVTFDSAAGDEFQNRSVVFDLKIGIYVPIPPACTGLQFTGEPVFGTEGRDRLHGGNGSQLIVSFGGNDVISGGNRGDCILTGPGNDTVHGGNGPDAVEAGDGNDRIITGNGNDTIYAGPGNDQVDSGNGHDTVYAGPGDDTLKGGNGNDLLDGQEDSDKADGQHGTDTCDAEIKLHCE
;
A
#
# COMPACT_ATOMS: atom_id res chain seq x y z
N MET A 1 -49.42 60.33 11.68
CA MET A 1 -48.96 60.68 10.31
C MET A 1 -47.52 60.22 10.13
N ASN A 2 -47.31 59.30 9.19
CA ASN A 2 -46.05 58.83 8.58
C ASN A 2 -44.91 58.34 9.49
N LYS A 3 -44.84 57.02 9.70
CA LYS A 3 -43.56 56.32 9.87
C LYS A 3 -43.41 55.28 8.75
N ARG A 4 -42.41 55.51 7.90
CA ARG A 4 -42.02 54.64 6.78
C ARG A 4 -41.48 53.33 7.33
N LEU A 5 -42.08 52.20 6.93
CA LEU A 5 -41.52 50.87 7.11
C LEU A 5 -40.66 50.55 5.89
N ILE A 6 -39.35 50.37 6.12
CA ILE A 6 -38.39 49.94 5.11
C ILE A 6 -38.42 48.40 5.12
N LEU A 7 -38.94 47.78 4.06
CA LEU A 7 -38.77 46.34 3.82
C LEU A 7 -37.44 46.13 3.09
N ILE A 8 -36.48 45.50 3.75
CA ILE A 8 -35.26 44.98 3.13
C ILE A 8 -35.56 43.52 2.73
N SER A 9 -35.68 43.29 1.42
CA SER A 9 -35.81 41.97 0.81
C SER A 9 -34.44 41.28 0.82
N PHE A 10 -34.24 40.30 1.69
CA PHE A 10 -33.08 39.39 1.64
C PHE A 10 -33.40 38.25 0.67
N SER A 11 -32.77 38.28 -0.50
CA SER A 11 -32.78 37.17 -1.46
C SER A 11 -31.87 36.06 -0.93
N LEU A 12 -32.44 34.92 -0.55
CA LEU A 12 -31.70 33.75 -0.06
C LEU A 12 -31.16 32.98 -1.27
N LEU A 13 -29.92 33.27 -1.65
CA LEU A 13 -29.17 32.51 -2.66
C LEU A 13 -28.73 31.19 -2.02
N LEU A 14 -29.36 30.09 -2.43
CA LEU A 14 -29.02 28.73 -1.99
C LEU A 14 -27.68 28.32 -2.63
N LEU A 15 -26.58 28.56 -1.92
CA LEU A 15 -25.26 28.01 -2.30
C LEU A 15 -25.28 26.50 -2.06
N LEU A 16 -25.11 25.73 -3.14
CA LEU A 16 -24.72 24.32 -3.04
C LEU A 16 -23.43 24.24 -2.23
N PHE A 17 -23.50 23.63 -1.05
CA PHE A 17 -22.29 23.16 -0.36
C PHE A 17 -21.72 22.01 -1.17
N THR A 18 -20.62 22.26 -1.87
CA THR A 18 -19.66 21.21 -2.22
C THR A 18 -19.10 20.66 -0.92
N ILE A 19 -19.45 19.42 -0.59
CA ILE A 19 -18.84 18.68 0.52
C ILE A 19 -17.40 18.39 0.09
N THR A 20 -16.47 19.26 0.45
CA THR A 20 -15.05 18.92 0.48
C THR A 20 -14.83 18.04 1.70
N HIS A 21 -14.77 16.72 1.51
CA HIS A 21 -14.26 15.81 2.54
C HIS A 21 -12.77 16.11 2.77
N ARG A 22 -12.47 17.03 3.69
CA ARG A 22 -11.20 17.08 4.42
C ARG A 22 -11.42 16.43 5.77
N GLY A 23 -11.43 15.10 5.77
CA GLY A 23 -11.34 14.29 6.97
C GLY A 23 -10.09 13.44 6.86
N SER A 24 -9.06 13.81 7.61
CA SER A 24 -7.96 12.92 7.98
C SER A 24 -8.58 11.71 8.69
N LEU A 25 -8.74 10.59 7.99
CA LEU A 25 -9.21 9.33 8.58
C LEU A 25 -8.09 8.82 9.50
N ALA A 26 -8.26 9.01 10.81
CA ALA A 26 -7.42 8.40 11.82
C ALA A 26 -7.74 6.89 11.84
N GLY A 27 -6.97 6.13 11.08
CA GLY A 27 -7.19 4.71 10.85
C GLY A 27 -7.08 3.89 12.13
N THR A 28 -8.14 3.13 12.42
CA THR A 28 -8.10 1.92 13.22
C THR A 28 -9.10 0.94 12.57
N ALA A 29 -8.54 -0.15 12.04
CA ALA A 29 -9.15 -1.22 11.25
C ALA A 29 -9.98 -0.85 10.01
N ARG A 30 -9.41 -0.93 8.80
CA ARG A 30 -10.12 -1.49 7.62
C ARG A 30 -9.12 -2.18 6.69
N ALA A 31 -9.56 -3.32 6.17
CA ALA A 31 -8.95 -4.05 5.08
C ALA A 31 -8.24 -3.17 4.05
N VAL A 32 -7.09 -3.65 3.60
CA VAL A 32 -6.35 -3.07 2.49
C VAL A 32 -6.97 -3.59 1.19
N GLY A 33 -7.59 -2.71 0.41
CA GLY A 33 -8.27 -3.03 -0.87
C GLY A 33 -9.62 -3.75 -0.71
N ASP A 34 -9.81 -4.85 -1.43
CA ASP A 34 -11.10 -5.58 -1.58
C ASP A 34 -11.48 -6.51 -0.43
N LEU A 35 -10.67 -6.52 0.64
CA LEU A 35 -10.98 -7.34 1.80
C LEU A 35 -12.07 -6.66 2.63
N THR A 36 -12.83 -7.45 3.39
CA THR A 36 -13.62 -6.93 4.50
C THR A 36 -13.11 -7.54 5.79
N VAL A 37 -12.80 -6.70 6.76
CA VAL A 37 -12.26 -7.10 8.07
C VAL A 37 -13.10 -6.42 9.14
N ASP A 38 -13.80 -7.20 9.96
CA ASP A 38 -14.63 -6.70 11.06
C ASP A 38 -14.18 -7.27 12.40
N TRP A 39 -13.53 -6.42 13.20
CA TRP A 39 -13.08 -6.76 14.55
C TRP A 39 -14.19 -6.67 15.60
N GLY A 40 -15.37 -6.15 15.25
CA GLY A 40 -16.46 -5.89 16.21
C GLY A 40 -16.11 -4.79 17.23
N VAL A 41 -15.09 -3.98 16.96
CA VAL A 41 -14.62 -2.88 17.83
C VAL A 41 -15.01 -1.54 17.20
N PRO A 42 -15.62 -0.59 17.95
CA PRO A 42 -15.96 0.72 17.42
C PRO A 42 -14.74 1.50 16.91
N GLU A 43 -14.97 2.34 15.89
CA GLU A 43 -13.92 3.18 15.30
C GLU A 43 -13.23 4.07 16.35
N GLY A 44 -11.89 4.11 16.29
CA GLY A 44 -11.05 4.88 17.21
C GLY A 44 -10.77 4.19 18.56
N GLN A 45 -11.27 2.98 18.78
CA GLN A 45 -10.96 2.18 19.98
C GLN A 45 -9.89 1.11 19.65
N PRO A 46 -8.92 0.88 20.55
CA PRO A 46 -7.91 -0.14 20.34
C PRO A 46 -8.50 -1.56 20.41
N ILE A 47 -8.01 -2.45 19.54
CA ILE A 47 -8.45 -3.85 19.51
C ILE A 47 -8.04 -4.59 20.80
N PHE A 48 -6.84 -4.30 21.31
CA PHE A 48 -6.30 -4.88 22.53
C PHE A 48 -5.98 -3.80 23.58
N ILE A 49 -6.50 -4.01 24.79
CA ILE A 49 -6.11 -3.31 26.01
C ILE A 49 -5.74 -4.38 27.03
N VAL A 50 -4.50 -4.86 26.93
CA VAL A 50 -4.02 -5.92 27.82
C VAL A 50 -3.55 -5.27 29.11
N SER A 51 -4.26 -5.54 30.21
CA SER A 51 -3.95 -5.03 31.54
C SER A 51 -4.32 -6.04 32.61
N ASN A 52 -3.60 -6.01 33.73
CA ASN A 52 -3.90 -6.82 34.92
C ASN A 52 -4.00 -8.35 34.67
N LEU A 53 -3.36 -8.87 33.63
CA LEU A 53 -3.26 -10.32 33.44
C LEU A 53 -2.33 -10.91 34.49
N ALA A 54 -2.79 -11.96 35.17
CA ALA A 54 -1.92 -12.81 35.99
C ALA A 54 -1.08 -13.75 35.08
N PRO A 55 0.06 -14.26 35.57
CA PRO A 55 0.88 -15.20 34.81
C PRO A 55 0.07 -16.41 34.31
N GLY A 56 0.19 -16.71 33.01
CA GLY A 56 -0.57 -17.75 32.32
C GLY A 56 -1.98 -17.36 31.88
N GLN A 57 -2.48 -16.17 32.23
CA GLN A 57 -3.76 -15.69 31.70
C GLN A 57 -3.63 -15.22 30.25
N THR A 58 -4.73 -15.37 29.52
CA THR A 58 -4.80 -15.09 28.09
C THR A 58 -5.98 -14.16 27.79
N GLU A 59 -5.75 -13.14 26.99
CA GLU A 59 -6.79 -12.33 26.36
C GLU A 59 -6.90 -12.72 24.88
N THR A 60 -8.12 -12.93 24.39
CA THR A 60 -8.36 -13.39 23.02
C THR A 60 -9.27 -12.44 22.25
N ARG A 61 -8.98 -12.27 20.96
CA ARG A 61 -9.85 -11.61 19.98
C ARG A 61 -9.96 -12.48 18.73
N THR A 62 -11.11 -12.41 18.08
CA THR A 62 -11.38 -13.11 16.83
C THR A 62 -11.85 -12.12 15.78
N VAL A 63 -11.49 -12.36 14.53
CA VAL A 63 -11.90 -11.54 13.38
C VAL A 63 -12.17 -12.45 12.20
N THR A 64 -13.20 -12.10 11.43
CA THR A 64 -13.44 -12.73 10.13
C THR A 64 -12.91 -11.81 9.04
N VAL A 65 -12.20 -12.40 8.09
CA VAL A 65 -11.67 -11.71 6.92
C VAL A 65 -12.33 -12.32 5.69
N ASP A 66 -13.03 -11.50 4.94
CA ASP A 66 -13.70 -11.90 3.70
C ASP A 66 -12.92 -11.37 2.50
N ASN A 67 -12.68 -12.23 1.52
CA ASN A 67 -12.17 -11.81 0.21
C ASN A 67 -13.36 -11.61 -0.75
N GLY A 68 -13.78 -10.35 -0.91
CA GLY A 68 -14.87 -9.98 -1.81
C GLY A 68 -14.46 -9.92 -3.29
N SER A 69 -13.16 -10.02 -3.59
CA SER A 69 -12.66 -9.90 -4.96
C SER A 69 -12.84 -11.19 -5.77
N SER A 70 -12.72 -11.04 -7.08
CA SER A 70 -12.68 -12.12 -8.07
C SER A 70 -11.32 -12.85 -8.11
N THR A 71 -10.31 -12.36 -7.40
CA THR A 71 -8.94 -12.91 -7.41
C THR A 71 -8.48 -13.33 -6.00
N SER A 72 -7.48 -14.20 -5.94
CA SER A 72 -6.92 -14.66 -4.68
C SER A 72 -6.13 -13.54 -4.00
N ARG A 73 -6.24 -13.41 -2.67
CA ARG A 73 -5.53 -12.38 -1.90
C ARG A 73 -4.58 -13.01 -0.89
N PRO A 74 -3.25 -12.88 -1.05
CA PRO A 74 -2.32 -13.23 0.00
C PRO A 74 -2.59 -12.32 1.20
N LEU A 75 -2.75 -12.90 2.39
CA LEU A 75 -3.05 -12.12 3.59
C LEU A 75 -1.79 -11.91 4.42
N GLY A 76 -1.77 -10.82 5.17
CA GLY A 76 -0.71 -10.54 6.13
C GLY A 76 -1.17 -9.58 7.21
N MET A 77 -0.34 -9.41 8.22
CA MET A 77 -0.67 -8.61 9.39
C MET A 77 0.49 -7.74 9.88
N ARG A 78 0.11 -6.60 10.45
CA ARG A 78 0.99 -5.66 11.16
C ARG A 78 0.42 -5.30 12.53
N GLY A 79 1.32 -5.15 13.51
CA GLY A 79 1.00 -4.61 14.81
C GLY A 79 1.29 -3.11 14.90
N ILE A 80 0.37 -2.36 15.49
CA ILE A 80 0.57 -0.94 15.78
C ILE A 80 0.59 -0.77 17.29
N LYS A 81 1.79 -0.61 17.86
CA LYS A 81 1.95 -0.41 19.29
C LYS A 81 1.64 1.05 19.65
N THR A 82 0.52 1.27 20.33
CA THR A 82 0.09 2.61 20.76
C THR A 82 0.71 3.00 22.10
N SER A 83 0.80 2.06 23.04
CA SER A 83 1.32 2.30 24.38
C SER A 83 1.87 1.02 24.99
N ASP A 84 3.04 1.09 25.62
CA ASP A 84 3.69 -0.05 26.30
C ASP A 84 4.56 0.40 27.50
N PRO A 85 3.97 1.15 28.46
CA PRO A 85 4.69 1.64 29.61
C PRO A 85 5.19 0.46 30.47
N GLY A 86 6.50 0.36 30.63
CA GLY A 86 7.13 -0.73 31.39
C GLY A 86 7.42 -1.98 30.59
N ASN A 87 7.36 -1.93 29.25
CA ASN A 87 7.81 -3.00 28.37
C ASN A 87 7.11 -4.35 28.62
N LEU A 88 5.81 -4.31 28.92
CA LEU A 88 5.01 -5.50 29.17
C LEU A 88 4.99 -6.39 27.92
N SER A 89 5.05 -5.80 26.71
CA SER A 89 5.12 -6.58 25.46
C SER A 89 6.30 -7.56 25.38
N SER A 90 7.35 -7.38 26.19
CA SER A 90 8.50 -8.29 26.21
C SER A 90 8.24 -9.66 26.84
N VAL A 91 7.16 -9.79 27.61
CA VAL A 91 6.75 -11.02 28.31
C VAL A 91 5.35 -11.50 27.94
N LEU A 92 4.76 -10.89 26.92
CA LEU A 92 3.49 -11.33 26.34
C LEU A 92 3.78 -12.20 25.11
N ILE A 93 3.15 -13.37 25.05
CA ILE A 93 3.24 -14.30 23.93
C ILE A 93 1.98 -14.14 23.08
N LEU A 94 2.15 -13.82 21.80
CA LEU A 94 1.09 -13.76 20.80
C LEU A 94 1.03 -15.10 20.06
N ASN A 95 -0.10 -15.79 20.20
CA ASN A 95 -0.47 -16.96 19.40
C ASN A 95 -1.53 -16.56 18.39
N ILE A 96 -1.34 -16.94 17.13
CA ILE A 96 -2.26 -16.64 16.03
C ILE A 96 -2.73 -17.95 15.43
N LYS A 97 -4.04 -18.14 15.38
CA LYS A 97 -4.64 -19.27 14.67
C LYS A 97 -5.43 -18.79 13.45
N GLU A 98 -5.38 -19.58 12.40
CA GLU A 98 -6.19 -19.43 11.20
C GLU A 98 -7.10 -20.65 11.08
N ASN A 99 -8.41 -20.43 11.07
CA ASN A 99 -9.44 -21.49 11.05
C ASN A 99 -9.20 -22.56 12.13
N GLY A 100 -8.74 -22.13 13.31
CA GLY A 100 -8.43 -22.99 14.46
C GLY A 100 -7.04 -23.65 14.46
N VAL A 101 -6.25 -23.49 13.39
CA VAL A 101 -4.87 -24.03 13.29
C VAL A 101 -3.87 -22.97 13.73
N LEU A 102 -2.98 -23.29 14.67
CA LEU A 102 -1.91 -22.39 15.10
C LEU A 102 -0.89 -22.19 13.97
N ILE A 103 -0.76 -20.94 13.51
CA ILE A 103 0.14 -20.57 12.41
C ILE A 103 1.36 -19.76 12.88
N HIS A 104 1.26 -19.05 14.01
CA HIS A 104 2.36 -18.27 14.56
C HIS A 104 2.37 -18.26 16.09
N THR A 105 3.57 -18.25 16.67
CA THR A 105 3.85 -18.01 18.10
C THR A 105 5.07 -17.12 18.23
N LEU A 106 4.90 -15.93 18.79
CA LEU A 106 5.95 -14.89 18.87
C LEU A 106 5.85 -14.14 20.20
N LEU A 107 6.95 -13.56 20.67
CA LEU A 107 6.86 -12.51 21.69
C LEU A 107 6.18 -11.28 21.07
N LEU A 108 5.31 -10.61 21.81
CA LEU A 108 4.57 -9.45 21.32
C LEU A 108 5.53 -8.30 20.95
N SER A 109 6.62 -8.13 21.70
CA SER A 109 7.68 -7.18 21.38
C SER A 109 8.38 -7.50 20.04
N GLN A 110 8.66 -8.78 19.77
CA GLN A 110 9.25 -9.23 18.50
C GLN A 110 8.28 -9.07 17.35
N PHE A 111 6.99 -9.35 17.56
CA PHE A 111 5.95 -9.09 16.56
C PHE A 111 5.97 -7.63 16.11
N PHE A 112 5.97 -6.67 17.05
CA PHE A 112 6.04 -5.25 16.68
C PHE A 112 7.34 -4.87 15.96
N ALA A 113 8.47 -5.42 16.38
CA ALA A 113 9.75 -5.18 15.71
C ALA A 113 9.75 -5.72 14.28
N ASN A 114 9.18 -6.90 14.07
CA ASN A 114 9.09 -7.57 12.77
C ASN A 114 8.03 -6.96 11.84
N THR A 115 7.11 -6.15 12.37
CA THR A 115 6.03 -5.55 11.56
C THR A 115 6.11 -4.03 11.41
N LEU A 116 7.26 -3.42 11.76
CA LEU A 116 7.38 -1.98 11.86
C LEU A 116 7.36 -1.27 10.49
N ASN A 117 8.01 -1.85 9.49
CA ASN A 117 8.23 -1.21 8.20
C ASN A 117 7.30 -1.76 7.12
N PRO A 118 6.81 -0.97 6.14
CA PRO A 118 5.89 -1.39 5.07
C PRO A 118 6.29 -2.63 4.25
N ASP A 119 7.56 -3.01 4.28
CA ASP A 119 8.16 -4.22 3.68
C ASP A 119 8.17 -5.43 4.61
N THR A 120 8.13 -5.23 5.92
CA THR A 120 8.15 -6.29 6.94
C THR A 120 6.75 -6.51 7.50
N GLY A 121 5.99 -7.45 6.95
CA GLY A 121 4.69 -7.89 7.47
C GLY A 121 4.71 -9.37 7.85
N LEU A 122 3.83 -9.81 8.76
CA LEU A 122 3.71 -11.23 9.10
C LEU A 122 2.76 -11.92 8.10
N PRO A 123 3.23 -12.82 7.22
CA PRO A 123 2.39 -13.42 6.19
C PRO A 123 1.45 -14.49 6.78
N PHE A 124 0.26 -14.59 6.19
CA PHE A 124 -0.75 -15.62 6.41
C PHE A 124 -0.98 -16.41 5.11
N SER A 125 -2.01 -17.27 5.08
CA SER A 125 -2.40 -17.96 3.87
C SER A 125 -3.02 -17.03 2.82
N THR A 126 -3.11 -17.52 1.59
CA THR A 126 -3.82 -16.85 0.51
C THR A 126 -5.31 -17.21 0.57
N LEU A 127 -6.16 -16.20 0.67
CA LEU A 127 -7.60 -16.36 0.70
C LEU A 127 -8.18 -16.37 -0.72
N ALA A 128 -8.91 -17.43 -1.06
CA ALA A 128 -9.51 -17.61 -2.39
C ALA A 128 -10.67 -16.61 -2.64
N PRO A 129 -11.02 -16.33 -3.91
CA PRO A 129 -12.13 -15.44 -4.27
C PRO A 129 -13.44 -15.85 -3.60
N GLY A 130 -14.17 -14.88 -3.03
CA GLY A 130 -15.48 -15.09 -2.41
C GLY A 130 -15.47 -15.95 -1.15
N THR A 131 -14.30 -16.20 -0.54
CA THR A 131 -14.16 -17.02 0.67
C THR A 131 -13.82 -16.18 1.90
N SER A 132 -13.98 -16.79 3.07
CA SER A 132 -13.72 -16.17 4.38
C SER A 132 -12.76 -17.00 5.20
N ALA A 133 -11.94 -16.35 6.02
CA ALA A 133 -11.11 -16.98 7.03
C ALA A 133 -11.35 -16.36 8.41
N VAL A 134 -11.31 -17.18 9.45
CA VAL A 134 -11.42 -16.73 10.84
C VAL A 134 -10.04 -16.78 11.48
N TYR A 135 -9.62 -15.64 12.03
CA TYR A 135 -8.38 -15.54 12.78
C TYR A 135 -8.65 -15.36 14.26
N GLU A 136 -7.92 -16.11 15.09
CA GLU A 136 -7.92 -15.99 16.55
C GLU A 136 -6.56 -15.49 17.01
N PHE A 137 -6.56 -14.40 17.78
CA PHE A 137 -5.38 -13.75 18.36
C PHE A 137 -5.44 -13.91 19.87
N ALA A 138 -4.53 -14.71 20.42
CA ALA A 138 -4.44 -14.99 21.85
C ALA A 138 -3.15 -14.41 22.41
N VAL A 139 -3.26 -13.39 23.26
CA VAL A 139 -2.15 -12.76 23.97
C VAL A 139 -2.08 -13.36 25.37
N THR A 140 -1.02 -14.08 25.66
CA THR A 140 -0.82 -14.79 26.93
C THR A 140 0.30 -14.13 27.73
N PHE A 141 0.07 -13.88 29.01
CA PHE A 141 1.14 -13.48 29.92
C PHE A 141 2.02 -14.70 30.22
N ASP A 142 3.33 -14.61 29.93
CA ASP A 142 4.24 -15.72 30.18
C ASP A 142 4.26 -16.11 31.67
N SER A 143 3.93 -17.36 31.97
CA SER A 143 3.94 -17.91 33.33
C SER A 143 5.32 -17.84 34.01
N ALA A 144 6.40 -17.71 33.24
CA ALA A 144 7.76 -17.59 33.76
C ALA A 144 8.17 -16.15 34.11
N ALA A 145 7.38 -15.14 33.72
CA ALA A 145 7.70 -13.75 33.98
C ALA A 145 7.39 -13.36 35.45
N GLY A 146 8.23 -12.48 36.00
CA GLY A 146 8.13 -12.04 37.39
C GLY A 146 7.06 -10.98 37.65
N ASP A 147 6.91 -10.62 38.92
CA ASP A 147 5.88 -9.68 39.40
C ASP A 147 6.15 -8.21 39.02
N GLU A 148 7.30 -7.88 38.42
CA GLU A 148 7.66 -6.52 37.99
C GLU A 148 6.72 -5.92 36.93
N PHE A 149 5.94 -6.78 36.27
CA PHE A 149 4.95 -6.41 35.26
C PHE A 149 3.51 -6.30 35.80
N GLN A 150 3.30 -6.52 37.11
CA GLN A 150 1.99 -6.32 37.73
C GLN A 150 1.51 -4.87 37.55
N ASN A 151 0.21 -4.71 37.30
CA ASN A 151 -0.46 -3.42 37.03
C ASN A 151 0.08 -2.66 35.80
N ARG A 152 0.88 -3.30 34.94
CA ARG A 152 1.27 -2.74 33.64
C ARG A 152 0.16 -2.98 32.62
N SER A 153 0.22 -2.19 31.56
CA SER A 153 -0.68 -2.35 30.42
C SER A 153 0.07 -2.15 29.12
N VAL A 154 -0.40 -2.84 28.08
CA VAL A 154 -0.03 -2.56 26.70
C VAL A 154 -1.32 -2.34 25.91
N VAL A 155 -1.31 -1.31 25.08
CA VAL A 155 -2.42 -0.96 24.19
C VAL A 155 -1.88 -0.98 22.77
N PHE A 156 -2.55 -1.74 21.92
CA PHE A 156 -2.13 -1.88 20.54
C PHE A 156 -3.30 -2.23 19.63
N ASP A 157 -3.07 -2.00 18.35
CA ASP A 157 -3.98 -2.29 17.26
C ASP A 157 -3.34 -3.33 16.31
N LEU A 158 -4.18 -3.98 15.52
CA LEU A 158 -3.81 -4.97 14.51
C LEU A 158 -4.41 -4.56 13.17
N LYS A 159 -3.56 -4.48 12.14
CA LYS A 159 -4.00 -4.31 10.76
C LYS A 159 -3.79 -5.62 10.01
N ILE A 160 -4.89 -6.23 9.55
CA ILE A 160 -4.86 -7.34 8.58
C ILE A 160 -5.18 -6.76 7.21
N GLY A 161 -4.43 -7.17 6.20
CA GLY A 161 -4.60 -6.70 4.83
C GLY A 161 -3.98 -7.64 3.81
N ILE A 162 -3.94 -7.18 2.57
CA ILE A 162 -3.26 -7.88 1.47
C ILE A 162 -1.75 -7.80 1.71
N TYR A 163 -1.08 -8.94 1.70
CA TYR A 163 0.36 -9.05 1.80
C TYR A 163 0.97 -8.82 0.43
N VAL A 164 1.68 -7.70 0.27
CA VAL A 164 2.37 -7.35 -0.97
C VAL A 164 3.87 -7.49 -0.72
N PRO A 165 4.54 -8.48 -1.34
CA PRO A 165 5.99 -8.53 -1.33
C PRO A 165 6.54 -7.35 -2.11
N ILE A 166 7.56 -6.68 -1.58
CA ILE A 166 8.19 -5.57 -2.30
C ILE A 166 9.06 -6.13 -3.42
N PRO A 167 8.82 -5.76 -4.69
CA PRO A 167 9.60 -6.29 -5.79
C PRO A 167 11.03 -5.71 -5.77
N PRO A 168 11.98 -6.38 -6.43
CA PRO A 168 13.36 -5.92 -6.51
C PRO A 168 13.51 -4.48 -6.98
N ALA A 169 12.65 -4.03 -7.92
CA ALA A 169 12.62 -2.67 -8.44
C ALA A 169 12.48 -1.60 -7.33
N CYS A 170 11.72 -1.91 -6.28
CA CYS A 170 11.46 -1.01 -5.16
C CYS A 170 12.46 -1.17 -4.01
N THR A 171 13.49 -2.00 -4.16
CA THR A 171 14.49 -2.25 -3.12
C THR A 171 15.31 -0.98 -2.88
N GLY A 172 15.44 -0.59 -1.61
CA GLY A 172 16.24 0.58 -1.20
C GLY A 172 15.45 1.88 -1.10
N LEU A 173 14.19 1.91 -1.55
CA LEU A 173 13.28 3.01 -1.25
C LEU A 173 12.93 3.03 0.24
N GLN A 174 13.08 4.19 0.88
CA GLN A 174 12.64 4.41 2.26
C GLN A 174 11.26 5.05 2.25
N PHE A 175 10.23 4.25 2.49
CA PHE A 175 8.86 4.73 2.56
C PHE A 175 8.69 5.68 3.75
N THR A 176 8.38 6.95 3.43
CA THR A 176 8.15 8.02 4.40
C THR A 176 6.70 8.51 4.40
N GLY A 177 5.92 8.12 3.38
CA GLY A 177 4.47 8.26 3.35
C GLY A 177 3.77 6.97 3.77
N GLU A 178 2.50 7.10 4.13
CA GLU A 178 1.62 5.94 4.30
C GLU A 178 1.40 5.27 2.94
N PRO A 179 1.36 3.92 2.88
CA PRO A 179 1.02 3.22 1.66
C PRO A 179 -0.39 3.56 1.14
N VAL A 180 -0.56 3.53 -0.18
CA VAL A 180 -1.82 3.78 -0.89
C VAL A 180 -2.24 2.50 -1.61
N PHE A 181 -3.51 2.13 -1.49
CA PHE A 181 -4.03 0.88 -2.04
C PHE A 181 -5.32 1.09 -2.81
N GLY A 182 -5.44 0.44 -3.96
CA GLY A 182 -6.64 0.33 -4.78
C GLY A 182 -7.44 -0.95 -4.51
N THR A 183 -8.15 -1.41 -5.52
CA THR A 183 -9.13 -2.50 -5.58
C THR A 183 -8.92 -3.30 -6.87
N GLU A 184 -9.70 -4.35 -7.11
CA GLU A 184 -9.73 -5.01 -8.44
C GLU A 184 -10.47 -4.21 -9.53
N GLY A 185 -11.06 -3.08 -9.15
CA GLY A 185 -11.78 -2.21 -10.06
C GLY A 185 -10.95 -1.00 -10.45
N ARG A 186 -11.43 -0.25 -11.44
CA ARG A 186 -10.79 1.01 -11.85
C ARG A 186 -10.71 2.00 -10.69
N ASP A 187 -9.49 2.41 -10.39
CA ASP A 187 -9.14 3.34 -9.34
C ASP A 187 -8.49 4.63 -9.84
N ARG A 188 -8.51 5.63 -8.96
CA ARG A 188 -7.75 6.88 -9.12
C ARG A 188 -6.96 7.13 -7.86
N LEU A 189 -5.67 6.82 -7.92
CA LEU A 189 -4.77 6.86 -6.77
C LEU A 189 -3.82 8.05 -6.88
N HIS A 190 -3.54 8.67 -5.74
CA HIS A 190 -2.58 9.75 -5.63
C HIS A 190 -1.75 9.54 -4.37
N GLY A 191 -0.43 9.51 -4.52
CA GLY A 191 0.52 9.58 -3.43
C GLY A 191 0.60 11.01 -2.89
N GLY A 192 1.76 11.37 -2.36
CA GLY A 192 1.92 12.56 -1.54
C GLY A 192 3.31 13.17 -1.61
N ASN A 193 3.75 13.70 -0.47
CA ASN A 193 5.06 14.39 -0.37
C ASN A 193 6.20 13.50 0.15
N GLY A 194 5.84 12.35 0.73
CA GLY A 194 6.79 11.31 1.14
C GLY A 194 7.00 10.32 0.00
N SER A 195 7.96 9.42 0.11
CA SER A 195 8.01 8.21 -0.71
C SER A 195 6.90 7.25 -0.30
N GLN A 196 6.04 6.83 -1.22
CA GLN A 196 4.92 5.90 -1.03
C GLN A 196 5.18 4.53 -1.65
N LEU A 197 4.53 3.53 -1.04
CA LEU A 197 4.18 2.29 -1.72
C LEU A 197 2.74 2.45 -2.22
N ILE A 198 2.53 2.40 -3.53
CA ILE A 198 1.23 2.49 -4.18
C ILE A 198 0.95 1.16 -4.87
N VAL A 199 -0.16 0.51 -4.53
CA VAL A 199 -0.56 -0.76 -5.13
C VAL A 199 -2.01 -0.65 -5.59
N SER A 200 -2.28 -0.64 -6.89
CA SER A 200 -3.65 -0.51 -7.38
C SER A 200 -4.39 -1.83 -7.53
N PHE A 201 -3.67 -2.94 -7.70
CA PHE A 201 -4.14 -4.32 -7.87
C PHE A 201 -4.63 -4.68 -9.25
N GLY A 202 -5.79 -4.21 -9.70
CA GLY A 202 -6.22 -4.52 -11.06
C GLY A 202 -7.38 -3.67 -11.51
N GLY A 203 -7.71 -3.76 -12.79
CA GLY A 203 -8.60 -2.79 -13.42
C GLY A 203 -7.79 -1.70 -14.11
N ASN A 204 -8.46 -0.78 -14.81
CA ASN A 204 -7.77 0.23 -15.63
C ASN A 204 -7.60 1.53 -14.83
N ASP A 205 -6.46 1.67 -14.18
CA ASP A 205 -6.20 2.62 -13.12
C ASP A 205 -5.54 3.91 -13.60
N VAL A 206 -5.66 4.95 -12.78
CA VAL A 206 -4.93 6.20 -12.98
C VAL A 206 -4.19 6.55 -11.70
N ILE A 207 -2.87 6.57 -11.77
CA ILE A 207 -1.99 6.69 -10.61
C ILE A 207 -1.08 7.90 -10.77
N SER A 208 -0.86 8.61 -9.67
CA SER A 208 0.14 9.65 -9.56
C SER A 208 0.96 9.44 -8.27
N GLY A 209 2.27 9.21 -8.38
CA GLY A 209 3.18 9.02 -7.24
C GLY A 209 3.33 10.30 -6.42
N GLY A 210 3.76 11.38 -7.09
CA GLY A 210 3.81 12.71 -6.49
C GLY A 210 5.24 13.20 -6.34
N ASN A 211 5.74 13.28 -5.10
CA ASN A 211 7.08 13.77 -4.83
C ASN A 211 7.90 12.71 -4.07
N ARG A 212 9.22 12.71 -4.34
CA ARG A 212 10.20 11.71 -3.90
C ARG A 212 9.97 10.38 -4.62
N GLY A 213 10.95 9.50 -4.49
CA GLY A 213 10.91 8.20 -5.15
C GLY A 213 9.80 7.31 -4.58
N ASP A 214 8.90 6.88 -5.43
CA ASP A 214 7.73 6.04 -5.12
C ASP A 214 7.92 4.62 -5.68
N CYS A 215 7.27 3.65 -5.03
CA CYS A 215 7.11 2.30 -5.55
C CYS A 215 5.67 2.14 -6.02
N ILE A 216 5.45 1.94 -7.31
CA ILE A 216 4.11 1.87 -7.92
C ILE A 216 3.92 0.50 -8.57
N LEU A 217 2.94 -0.24 -8.07
CA LEU A 217 2.57 -1.58 -8.56
C LEU A 217 1.12 -1.52 -9.05
N THR A 218 0.86 -1.72 -10.35
CA THR A 218 -0.51 -1.51 -10.86
C THR A 218 -1.27 -2.82 -11.01
N GLY A 219 -0.60 -3.87 -11.48
CA GLY A 219 -1.18 -5.19 -11.71
C GLY A 219 -1.96 -5.24 -13.04
N PRO A 220 -2.83 -6.24 -13.26
CA PRO A 220 -3.49 -6.39 -14.54
C PRO A 220 -4.52 -5.28 -14.85
N GLY A 221 -4.45 -4.75 -16.06
CA GLY A 221 -5.35 -3.72 -16.59
C GLY A 221 -4.61 -2.77 -17.51
N ASN A 222 -5.33 -1.91 -18.23
CA ASN A 222 -4.68 -0.85 -19.02
C ASN A 222 -4.55 0.40 -18.14
N ASP A 223 -3.37 0.58 -17.57
CA ASP A 223 -3.08 1.55 -16.53
C ASP A 223 -2.45 2.82 -17.08
N THR A 224 -2.59 3.90 -16.32
CA THR A 224 -1.93 5.17 -16.59
C THR A 224 -1.19 5.64 -15.36
N VAL A 225 0.14 5.60 -15.43
CA VAL A 225 1.03 5.92 -14.33
C VAL A 225 1.74 7.25 -14.58
N HIS A 226 1.75 8.11 -13.57
CA HIS A 226 2.61 9.28 -13.49
C HIS A 226 3.46 9.19 -12.22
N GLY A 227 4.76 8.87 -12.32
CA GLY A 227 5.67 8.76 -11.17
C GLY A 227 5.77 10.08 -10.41
N GLY A 228 6.27 11.11 -11.09
CA GLY A 228 6.33 12.47 -10.59
C GLY A 228 7.77 12.96 -10.46
N ASN A 229 8.21 13.21 -9.22
CA ASN A 229 9.55 13.67 -8.94
C ASN A 229 10.26 12.69 -8.01
N GLY A 230 11.56 12.49 -8.20
CA GLY A 230 12.37 11.56 -7.43
C GLY A 230 12.50 10.22 -8.16
N PRO A 231 13.46 9.37 -7.74
CA PRO A 231 13.72 8.09 -8.41
C PRO A 231 12.58 7.11 -8.12
N ASP A 232 11.73 6.87 -9.12
CA ASP A 232 10.55 6.03 -9.02
C ASP A 232 10.83 4.61 -9.50
N ALA A 233 10.14 3.65 -8.89
CA ALA A 233 10.12 2.25 -9.32
C ALA A 233 8.69 1.87 -9.73
N VAL A 234 8.49 1.51 -10.99
CA VAL A 234 7.18 1.15 -11.54
C VAL A 234 7.19 -0.29 -12.04
N GLU A 235 6.20 -1.06 -11.63
CA GLU A 235 5.86 -2.37 -12.18
C GLU A 235 4.38 -2.32 -12.58
N ALA A 236 4.10 -2.18 -13.88
CA ALA A 236 2.73 -1.99 -14.34
C ALA A 236 1.99 -3.33 -14.44
N GLY A 237 2.51 -4.32 -15.16
CA GLY A 237 1.97 -5.67 -15.15
C GLY A 237 1.32 -6.04 -16.48
N ASP A 238 0.20 -6.75 -16.47
CA ASP A 238 -0.44 -7.18 -17.71
C ASP A 238 -1.38 -6.09 -18.23
N GLY A 239 -1.24 -5.67 -19.48
CA GLY A 239 -2.14 -4.72 -20.13
C GLY A 239 -1.42 -3.77 -21.06
N ASN A 240 -2.16 -2.91 -21.75
CA ASN A 240 -1.54 -1.87 -22.57
C ASN A 240 -1.43 -0.60 -21.74
N ASP A 241 -0.26 -0.41 -21.14
CA ASP A 241 0.00 0.60 -20.14
C ASP A 241 0.57 1.88 -20.72
N ARG A 242 0.32 2.97 -20.00
CA ARG A 242 0.89 4.29 -20.30
C ARG A 242 1.63 4.81 -19.09
N ILE A 243 2.95 4.81 -19.17
CA ILE A 243 3.84 5.10 -18.04
C ILE A 243 4.63 6.37 -18.35
N ILE A 244 4.58 7.34 -17.42
CA ILE A 244 5.44 8.52 -17.41
C ILE A 244 6.06 8.66 -16.02
N THR A 245 7.35 8.44 -15.84
CA THR A 245 7.96 8.49 -14.49
C THR A 245 8.44 9.88 -14.11
N GLY A 246 8.97 10.67 -15.05
CA GLY A 246 9.11 12.11 -14.87
C GLY A 246 10.54 12.54 -14.51
N ASN A 247 10.80 12.97 -13.28
CA ASN A 247 12.15 13.38 -12.88
C ASN A 247 12.73 12.37 -11.90
N GLY A 248 13.93 11.88 -12.10
CA GLY A 248 14.54 10.88 -11.22
C GLY A 248 15.33 9.89 -12.03
N ASN A 249 16.17 9.08 -11.38
CA ASN A 249 16.69 7.90 -12.04
C ASN A 249 15.68 6.79 -11.80
N ASP A 250 14.86 6.52 -12.79
CA ASP A 250 13.68 5.68 -12.64
C ASP A 250 13.97 4.25 -13.09
N THR A 251 13.23 3.29 -12.53
CA THR A 251 13.28 1.88 -12.93
C THR A 251 11.87 1.42 -13.28
N ILE A 252 11.68 0.98 -14.52
CA ILE A 252 10.37 0.67 -15.09
C ILE A 252 10.38 -0.76 -15.61
N TYR A 253 9.37 -1.53 -15.19
CA TYR A 253 8.97 -2.80 -15.78
C TYR A 253 7.54 -2.60 -16.28
N ALA A 254 7.35 -2.50 -17.59
CA ALA A 254 6.03 -2.26 -18.16
C ALA A 254 5.17 -3.54 -18.07
N GLY A 255 5.73 -4.68 -18.47
CA GLY A 255 5.11 -5.99 -18.34
C GLY A 255 4.54 -6.47 -19.69
N PRO A 256 3.64 -7.46 -19.70
CA PRO A 256 3.05 -7.95 -20.94
C PRO A 256 1.96 -7.01 -21.49
N GLY A 257 2.07 -6.66 -22.77
CA GLY A 257 1.10 -5.87 -23.52
C GLY A 257 1.80 -4.84 -24.41
N ASN A 258 1.03 -4.02 -25.11
CA ASN A 258 1.61 -2.99 -25.99
C ASN A 258 1.69 -1.67 -25.24
N ASP A 259 2.84 -1.42 -24.65
CA ASP A 259 3.09 -0.37 -23.68
C ASP A 259 3.67 0.90 -24.29
N GLN A 260 3.40 2.02 -23.61
CA GLN A 260 3.94 3.33 -23.94
C GLN A 260 4.65 3.91 -22.72
N VAL A 261 5.99 3.96 -22.80
CA VAL A 261 6.85 4.43 -21.70
C VAL A 261 7.57 5.71 -22.10
N ASP A 262 7.56 6.69 -21.20
CA ASP A 262 8.33 7.93 -21.25
C ASP A 262 9.00 8.12 -19.88
N SER A 263 10.28 7.75 -19.75
CA SER A 263 10.95 7.74 -18.44
C SER A 263 11.36 9.14 -17.98
N GLY A 264 11.68 10.04 -18.91
CA GLY A 264 11.69 11.48 -18.66
C GLY A 264 13.09 12.03 -18.42
N ASN A 265 13.39 12.50 -17.21
CA ASN A 265 14.66 13.13 -16.87
C ASN A 265 15.41 12.30 -15.83
N GLY A 266 16.60 11.83 -16.18
CA GLY A 266 17.50 11.12 -15.28
C GLY A 266 18.19 9.98 -16.01
N HIS A 267 18.93 9.16 -15.29
CA HIS A 267 19.50 7.94 -15.88
C HIS A 267 18.53 6.79 -15.62
N ASP A 268 17.72 6.49 -16.62
CA ASP A 268 16.59 5.60 -16.46
C ASP A 268 16.90 4.18 -16.93
N THR A 269 16.14 3.23 -16.40
CA THR A 269 16.19 1.83 -16.81
C THR A 269 14.78 1.36 -17.10
N VAL A 270 14.54 0.95 -18.34
CA VAL A 270 13.23 0.53 -18.83
C VAL A 270 13.34 -0.88 -19.40
N TYR A 271 12.50 -1.77 -18.88
CA TYR A 271 12.23 -3.09 -19.42
C TYR A 271 10.77 -3.12 -19.86
N ALA A 272 10.53 -3.28 -21.16
CA ALA A 272 9.19 -3.24 -21.71
C ALA A 272 8.47 -4.56 -21.40
N GLY A 273 8.97 -5.69 -21.94
CA GLY A 273 8.39 -7.00 -21.69
C GLY A 273 7.87 -7.59 -22.98
N PRO A 274 6.93 -8.55 -22.94
CA PRO A 274 6.32 -9.07 -24.16
C PRO A 274 5.26 -8.12 -24.74
N GLY A 275 5.44 -7.70 -25.99
CA GLY A 275 4.44 -6.95 -26.75
C GLY A 275 5.07 -6.01 -27.77
N ASP A 276 4.25 -5.27 -28.52
CA ASP A 276 4.78 -4.25 -29.44
C ASP A 276 4.91 -2.91 -28.70
N ASP A 277 6.07 -2.61 -28.14
CA ASP A 277 6.24 -1.49 -27.20
C ASP A 277 6.82 -0.22 -27.83
N THR A 278 6.56 0.92 -27.17
CA THR A 278 7.16 2.21 -27.51
C THR A 278 7.80 2.86 -26.30
N LEU A 279 9.12 2.98 -26.35
CA LEU A 279 9.96 3.47 -25.27
C LEU A 279 10.62 4.81 -25.62
N LYS A 280 10.65 5.71 -24.65
CA LYS A 280 11.36 6.99 -24.71
C LYS A 280 12.18 7.18 -23.44
N GLY A 281 13.50 7.34 -23.60
CA GLY A 281 14.43 7.59 -22.49
C GLY A 281 14.31 9.03 -21.98
N GLY A 282 14.48 9.99 -22.87
CA GLY A 282 14.32 11.40 -22.52
C GLY A 282 15.68 12.05 -22.29
N ASN A 283 15.89 12.71 -21.16
CA ASN A 283 17.18 13.32 -20.84
C ASN A 283 17.98 12.43 -19.91
N GLY A 284 19.18 12.05 -20.32
CA GLY A 284 20.12 11.33 -19.47
C GLY A 284 20.87 10.28 -20.25
N ASN A 285 21.20 9.18 -19.60
CA ASN A 285 21.91 8.08 -20.24
C ASN A 285 21.11 6.86 -19.86
N ASP A 286 20.29 6.41 -20.79
CA ASP A 286 19.20 5.51 -20.48
C ASP A 286 19.51 4.10 -20.97
N LEU A 287 18.97 3.11 -20.26
CA LEU A 287 18.91 1.72 -20.70
C LEU A 287 17.46 1.42 -21.09
N LEU A 288 17.22 1.20 -22.38
CA LEU A 288 15.91 0.87 -22.93
C LEU A 288 15.95 -0.54 -23.51
N ASP A 289 15.27 -1.49 -22.89
CA ASP A 289 15.21 -2.88 -23.31
C ASP A 289 13.76 -3.26 -23.63
N GLY A 290 13.46 -3.40 -24.92
CA GLY A 290 12.17 -3.82 -25.46
C GLY A 290 11.85 -5.30 -25.17
N GLN A 291 12.89 -6.14 -25.05
CA GLN A 291 12.76 -7.59 -24.87
C GLN A 291 12.15 -8.36 -26.05
N GLU A 292 10.90 -8.82 -25.95
CA GLU A 292 10.28 -9.74 -26.92
C GLU A 292 9.43 -8.96 -27.93
N ASP A 293 9.15 -9.55 -29.09
CA ASP A 293 8.27 -9.00 -30.13
C ASP A 293 8.85 -7.81 -30.93
N SER A 294 8.13 -6.70 -31.12
CA SER A 294 8.51 -5.65 -32.09
C SER A 294 8.42 -4.26 -31.52
N ASP A 295 9.57 -3.80 -31.05
CA ASP A 295 9.68 -2.60 -30.23
C ASP A 295 10.25 -1.41 -30.96
N LYS A 296 9.90 -0.25 -30.44
CA LYS A 296 10.48 1.02 -30.81
C LYS A 296 11.06 1.74 -29.59
N ALA A 297 12.37 1.93 -29.58
CA ALA A 297 13.08 2.72 -28.58
C ALA A 297 13.63 4.03 -29.17
N ASP A 298 13.43 5.13 -28.46
CA ASP A 298 14.01 6.45 -28.75
C ASP A 298 14.74 6.98 -27.50
N GLY A 299 16.08 6.91 -27.49
CA GLY A 299 16.90 7.37 -26.35
C GLY A 299 16.77 8.87 -26.08
N GLN A 300 16.55 9.65 -27.14
CA GLN A 300 16.52 11.12 -27.14
C GLN A 300 17.85 11.78 -26.77
N HIS A 301 18.00 12.31 -25.55
CA HIS A 301 19.08 13.20 -25.17
C HIS A 301 20.07 12.53 -24.22
N GLY A 302 21.22 12.15 -24.79
CA GLY A 302 22.43 11.79 -24.07
C GLY A 302 23.04 10.54 -24.67
N THR A 303 23.58 9.65 -23.83
CA THR A 303 24.25 8.42 -24.27
C THR A 303 23.42 7.22 -23.85
N ASP A 304 22.66 6.68 -24.79
CA ASP A 304 21.60 5.70 -24.51
C ASP A 304 21.94 4.33 -25.08
N THR A 305 21.70 3.30 -24.28
CA THR A 305 21.78 1.89 -24.69
C THR A 305 20.38 1.40 -24.97
N CYS A 306 20.08 1.02 -26.20
CA CYS A 306 18.78 0.49 -26.57
C CYS A 306 18.90 -0.95 -27.11
N ASP A 307 18.04 -1.84 -26.64
CA ASP A 307 17.72 -3.12 -27.27
C ASP A 307 16.26 -3.15 -27.71
N ALA A 308 16.01 -3.25 -29.02
CA ALA A 308 14.71 -3.10 -29.69
C ALA A 308 14.88 -3.28 -31.21
N GLU A 309 13.80 -3.57 -31.94
CA GLU A 309 13.79 -3.74 -33.39
C GLU A 309 14.00 -2.40 -34.11
N ILE A 310 13.43 -1.33 -33.57
CA ILE A 310 13.54 0.04 -34.11
C ILE A 310 14.19 0.94 -33.07
N LYS A 311 15.42 1.40 -33.35
CA LYS A 311 16.21 2.26 -32.45
C LYS A 311 16.39 3.65 -33.04
N LEU A 312 16.12 4.69 -32.25
CA LEU A 312 16.33 6.10 -32.58
C LEU A 312 17.16 6.75 -31.47
N HIS A 313 18.14 7.58 -31.83
CA HIS A 313 19.02 8.25 -30.87
C HIS A 313 19.64 7.31 -29.82
N CYS A 314 20.09 6.12 -30.24
CA CYS A 314 20.77 5.14 -29.39
C CYS A 314 22.22 4.97 -29.88
N GLU A 315 23.14 4.69 -28.96
CA GLU A 315 24.57 4.47 -29.23
C GLU A 315 24.95 3.01 -29.49
#